data_AF-A0AAU9UZH9-F1
#
_entry.id   AF-A0AAU9UZH9-F1
#
_cell.length_a   1.000
_cell.length_b   1.000
_cell.length_c   1.000
_cell.angle_alpha   90.00
_cell.angle_beta   90.00
_cell.angle_gamma   90.00
#
_symmetry.space_group_name_H-M   'P 1'
#
loop_
_entity.id
_entity.type
_entity.pdbx_description
1 polymer ?
#
loop_
_entity_poly.entity_id
_entity_poly.type
_entity_poly.pdbx_seq_one_letter_code
_entity_poly.pdbx_strand_id
1 'polypeptide(L)'
;MPSAKRPPPRRALYCWSAEITGLRAACNGAKRQYTRSKRRRPQDMDRDDMLRRIYMEKRKTLRQAICRAKEEDWLELVGGSGERPLGPTLYTAPISETIQSDYLRRIIGELFPDEP
;
A
#
# COMPACT_ATOMS: atom_id res chain seq x y z
N MET A 1 22.03 -31.62 0.24
CA MET A 1 20.92 -30.69 0.56
C MET A 1 20.66 -29.85 -0.69
N PRO A 2 19.49 -29.93 -1.35
CA PRO A 2 19.22 -29.12 -2.52
C PRO A 2 19.02 -27.67 -2.08
N SER A 3 19.80 -26.75 -2.66
CA SER A 3 19.74 -25.33 -2.36
C SER A 3 18.39 -24.78 -2.81
N ALA A 4 17.61 -24.21 -1.88
CA ALA A 4 16.34 -23.59 -2.18
C ALA A 4 16.56 -22.48 -3.23
N LYS A 5 16.01 -22.66 -4.43
CA LYS A 5 16.07 -21.66 -5.50
C LYS A 5 15.55 -20.33 -4.95
N ARG A 6 16.31 -19.24 -5.17
CA ARG A 6 15.86 -17.89 -4.83
C ARG A 6 14.46 -17.67 -5.43
N PRO A 7 13.47 -17.19 -4.64
CA PRO A 7 12.17 -16.88 -5.21
C PRO A 7 12.35 -15.87 -6.35
N PRO A 8 11.55 -15.96 -7.42
CA PRO A 8 11.60 -14.99 -8.52
C PRO A 8 11.45 -13.58 -7.95
N PRO A 9 12.07 -12.56 -8.57
CA PRO A 9 11.99 -11.19 -8.10
C PRO A 9 10.51 -10.78 -8.10
N ARG A 10 9.86 -10.84 -6.93
CA ARG A 10 8.53 -10.29 -6.74
C ARG A 10 8.67 -8.80 -7.08
N ARG A 11 7.97 -8.32 -8.12
CA ARG A 11 7.81 -6.88 -8.33
C ARG A 11 7.39 -6.32 -6.97
N ALA A 12 8.24 -5.47 -6.39
CA ALA A 12 7.96 -4.92 -5.07
C ALA A 12 6.59 -4.27 -5.17
N LEU A 13 5.65 -4.70 -4.32
CA LEU A 13 4.35 -4.03 -4.23
C LEU A 13 4.61 -2.53 -4.10
N TYR A 14 3.73 -1.68 -4.64
CA TYR A 14 3.89 -0.22 -4.58
C TYR A 14 4.23 0.26 -3.16
N CYS A 15 3.73 -0.44 -2.13
CA CYS A 15 3.95 -0.13 -0.73
C CYS A 15 5.34 -0.53 -0.18
N TRP A 16 6.17 -1.24 -0.95
CA TRP A 16 7.51 -1.76 -0.62
C TRP A 16 8.59 -1.24 -1.58
N SER A 17 8.37 -0.12 -2.28
CA SER A 17 9.44 0.54 -3.02
C SER A 17 10.60 0.96 -2.10
N ALA A 18 11.82 1.00 -2.66
CA ALA A 18 13.00 1.46 -1.93
C ALA A 18 12.81 2.90 -1.40
N GLU A 19 12.15 3.74 -2.18
CA GLU A 19 11.78 5.11 -1.81
C GLU A 19 10.89 5.15 -0.56
N ILE A 20 9.75 4.43 -0.56
CA ILE A 20 8.82 4.42 0.58
C ILE A 20 9.49 3.81 1.80
N THR A 21 10.38 2.83 1.61
CA THR A 21 11.15 2.23 2.71
C THR A 21 12.09 3.26 3.35
N GLY A 22 12.81 4.05 2.54
CA GLY A 22 13.63 5.16 3.02
C GLY A 22 12.82 6.23 3.76
N LEU A 23 11.66 6.61 3.21
CA LEU A 23 10.75 7.56 3.86
C LEU A 23 10.19 7.05 5.19
N ARG A 24 9.85 5.76 5.29
CA ARG A 24 9.43 5.13 6.55
C ARG A 24 10.56 5.15 7.58
N ALA A 25 11.78 4.82 7.17
CA ALA A 25 12.94 4.85 8.05
C ALA A 25 13.19 6.27 8.60
N ALA A 26 13.18 7.29 7.74
CA ALA A 26 13.34 8.69 8.13
C ALA A 26 12.21 9.17 9.07
N CYS A 27 10.95 8.87 8.73
CA CYS A 27 9.79 9.22 9.57
C CYS A 27 9.86 8.57 10.95
N ASN A 28 10.20 7.27 11.01
CA ASN A 28 10.37 6.55 12.27
C ASN A 28 11.56 7.07 13.07
N GLY A 29 12.65 7.47 12.41
CA GLY A 29 13.78 8.13 13.05
C GLY A 29 13.36 9.43 13.75
N ALA A 30 12.67 10.31 13.03
CA ALA A 30 12.15 11.57 13.57
C ALA A 30 11.15 11.33 14.72
N LYS A 31 10.23 10.36 14.57
CA LYS A 31 9.29 9.97 15.64
C LYS A 31 10.04 9.56 16.90
N ARG A 32 11.05 8.69 16.77
CA ARG A 32 11.86 8.23 17.91
C ARG A 32 12.58 9.38 18.58
N GLN A 33 13.18 10.30 17.81
CA GLN A 33 13.87 11.47 18.35
C GLN A 33 12.91 12.35 19.17
N TYR A 34 11.74 12.70 18.62
CA TYR A 34 10.70 13.45 19.33
C TYR A 34 10.21 12.73 20.60
N THR A 35 9.94 11.41 20.51
CA THR A 35 9.49 10.67 21.70
C THR A 35 10.56 10.55 22.78
N ARG A 36 11.84 10.53 22.38
CA ARG A 36 12.97 10.47 23.32
C ARG A 36 13.23 11.82 23.96
N SER A 37 13.13 12.92 23.21
CA SER A 37 13.31 14.27 23.76
C SER A 37 12.27 14.58 24.83
N LYS A 38 10.99 14.22 24.57
CA LYS A 38 9.89 14.30 25.54
C LYS A 38 10.13 13.55 26.86
N ARG A 39 10.97 12.52 26.85
CA ARG A 39 11.29 11.69 28.03
C ARG A 39 12.53 12.17 28.79
N ARG A 40 13.31 13.11 28.24
CA ARG A 40 14.51 13.64 28.89
C ARG A 40 14.15 14.71 29.93
N ARG A 41 14.98 14.81 30.97
CA ARG A 41 14.90 15.84 32.01
C ARG A 41 16.27 16.53 32.14
N PRO A 42 16.33 17.87 32.29
CA PRO A 42 15.22 18.81 32.17
C PRO A 42 14.64 18.84 30.74
N GLN A 43 13.40 19.28 30.61
CA GLN A 43 12.71 19.30 29.32
C GLN A 43 13.01 20.61 28.59
N ASP A 44 13.42 20.48 27.33
CA ASP A 44 13.68 21.60 26.42
C ASP A 44 12.50 21.71 25.44
N MET A 45 11.64 22.69 25.69
CA MET A 45 10.40 22.88 24.92
C MET A 45 10.67 23.28 23.47
N ASP A 46 11.63 24.17 23.23
CA ASP A 46 11.95 24.66 21.89
C ASP A 46 12.48 23.51 21.02
N ARG A 47 13.33 22.67 21.61
CA ARG A 47 13.83 21.46 20.95
C ARG A 47 12.71 20.45 20.68
N ASP A 48 11.81 20.23 21.64
CA ASP A 48 10.67 19.33 21.46
C ASP A 48 9.76 19.79 20.32
N ASP A 49 9.49 21.09 20.22
CA ASP A 49 8.65 21.67 19.17
C ASP A 49 9.33 21.61 17.79
N MET A 50 10.63 21.87 17.72
CA MET A 50 11.42 21.67 16.51
C MET A 50 11.33 20.21 16.03
N LEU A 51 11.56 19.25 16.92
CA LEU A 51 11.49 17.82 16.60
C LEU A 51 10.08 17.38 16.19
N ARG A 52 9.05 17.96 16.81
CA ARG A 52 7.65 17.74 16.42
C ARG A 52 7.38 18.21 15.00
N ARG A 53 7.84 19.42 14.63
CA ARG A 53 7.68 19.97 13.26
C ARG A 53 8.36 19.07 12.23
N ILE A 54 9.61 18.67 12.49
CA ILE A 54 10.36 17.75 11.62
C ILE A 54 9.60 16.42 11.43
N TYR A 55 9.12 15.82 12.52
CA TYR A 55 8.33 14.58 12.42
C TYR A 55 7.06 14.75 11.58
N MET A 56 6.32 15.84 11.77
CA MET A 56 5.09 16.11 11.02
C MET A 56 5.36 16.29 9.52
N GLU A 57 6.45 16.98 9.18
CA GLU A 57 6.90 17.15 7.79
C GLU A 57 7.25 15.80 7.15
N LYS A 58 8.10 14.99 7.79
CA LYS A 58 8.46 13.65 7.28
C LYS A 58 7.23 12.73 7.16
N ARG A 59 6.27 12.84 8.06
CA ARG A 59 5.00 12.11 8.00
C ARG A 59 4.12 12.58 6.83
N LYS A 60 4.14 13.87 6.49
CA LYS A 60 3.43 14.41 5.31
C LYS A 60 4.06 13.89 4.03
N THR A 61 5.38 13.96 3.90
CA THR A 61 6.13 13.43 2.74
C THR A 61 5.87 11.95 2.53
N LEU A 62 5.93 11.14 3.60
CA LEU A 62 5.63 9.70 3.52
C LEU A 62 4.20 9.43 3.03
N ARG A 63 3.20 10.18 3.53
CA ARG A 63 1.81 10.02 3.09
C ARG A 63 1.65 10.36 1.61
N GLN A 64 2.24 11.46 1.17
CA GLN A 64 2.19 11.89 -0.23
C GLN A 64 2.83 10.83 -1.15
N ALA A 65 4.00 10.30 -0.78
CA ALA A 65 4.66 9.24 -1.55
C ALA A 65 3.82 7.96 -1.63
N ILE A 66 3.19 7.56 -0.52
CA ILE A 66 2.28 6.39 -0.51
C ILE A 66 1.05 6.66 -1.41
N CYS A 67 0.48 7.86 -1.39
CA CYS A 67 -0.66 8.19 -2.24
C CYS A 67 -0.28 8.14 -3.72
N ARG A 68 0.86 8.73 -4.10
CA ARG A 68 1.37 8.69 -5.48
C ARG A 68 1.63 7.27 -5.95
N ALA A 69 2.35 6.48 -5.15
CA ALA A 69 2.63 5.08 -5.49
C ALA A 69 1.35 4.24 -5.62
N LYS A 70 0.30 4.55 -4.85
CA LYS A 70 -1.01 3.92 -5.03
C LYS A 70 -1.65 4.34 -6.35
N GLU A 71 -1.66 5.63 -6.66
CA GLU A 71 -2.25 6.17 -7.87
C GLU A 71 -1.57 5.61 -9.13
N GLU A 72 -0.25 5.53 -9.13
CA GLU A 72 0.54 4.89 -10.19
C GLU A 72 0.19 3.41 -10.35
N ASP A 73 0.13 2.65 -9.25
CA ASP A 73 -0.24 1.23 -9.25
C ASP A 73 -1.71 1.01 -9.68
N TRP A 74 -2.61 1.93 -9.34
CA TRP A 74 -4.00 1.92 -9.82
C TRP A 74 -4.10 2.23 -11.31
N LEU A 75 -3.36 3.23 -11.81
CA LEU A 75 -3.31 3.56 -13.23
C LEU A 75 -2.71 2.41 -14.05
N GLU A 76 -1.65 1.77 -13.56
CA GLU A 76 -1.10 0.56 -14.18
C GLU A 76 -2.13 -0.58 -14.19
N LEU A 77 -2.89 -0.77 -13.11
CA LEU A 77 -3.90 -1.83 -13.01
C LEU A 77 -5.10 -1.59 -13.94
N VAL A 78 -5.54 -0.35 -14.09
CA VAL A 78 -6.70 0.02 -14.95
C VAL A 78 -6.28 0.11 -16.43
N GLY A 79 -5.06 0.57 -16.71
CA GLY A 79 -4.53 0.70 -18.07
C GLY A 79 -3.92 -0.59 -18.64
N GLY A 80 -3.46 -1.51 -17.80
CA GLY A 80 -2.96 -2.83 -18.19
C GLY A 80 -3.98 -3.91 -17.88
N SER A 81 -4.43 -4.65 -18.89
CA SER A 81 -5.38 -5.76 -18.75
C SER A 81 -5.04 -6.69 -17.58
N GLY A 82 -5.86 -6.68 -16.52
CA GLY A 82 -6.26 -7.82 -15.68
C GLY A 82 -5.23 -8.80 -15.08
N GLU A 83 -3.92 -8.67 -15.30
CA GLU A 83 -2.94 -9.71 -14.98
C GLU A 83 -2.18 -9.44 -13.68
N ARG A 84 -2.79 -8.73 -12.73
CA ARG A 84 -2.28 -8.76 -11.36
C ARG A 84 -3.09 -9.78 -10.57
N PRO A 85 -2.55 -10.99 -10.31
CA PRO A 85 -3.17 -11.88 -9.35
C PRO A 85 -3.17 -11.16 -8.01
N LEU A 86 -4.37 -10.80 -7.54
CA LEU A 86 -4.62 -10.42 -6.16
C LEU A 86 -3.89 -11.46 -5.29
N GLY A 87 -3.07 -10.99 -4.34
CA GLY A 87 -2.07 -11.82 -3.67
C GLY A 87 -2.60 -13.13 -3.05
N PRO A 88 -1.72 -14.03 -2.59
CA PRO A 88 -2.04 -15.43 -2.29
C PRO A 88 -2.91 -15.69 -1.03
N THR A 89 -3.89 -14.85 -0.70
CA THR A 89 -4.75 -15.04 0.48
C THR A 89 -6.25 -14.83 0.26
N LEU A 90 -6.75 -14.85 -0.99
CA LEU A 90 -8.21 -14.94 -1.24
C LEU A 90 -8.64 -15.98 -2.28
N TYR A 91 -7.71 -16.73 -2.88
CA TYR A 91 -8.03 -17.74 -3.90
C TYR A 91 -7.48 -19.12 -3.53
N THR A 92 -8.05 -19.70 -2.47
CA THR A 92 -8.34 -21.14 -2.53
C THR A 92 -9.63 -21.28 -3.35
N ALA A 93 -9.53 -21.44 -4.67
CA ALA A 93 -10.63 -22.03 -5.43
C ALA A 93 -10.43 -23.56 -5.42
N PRO A 94 -11.48 -24.33 -5.14
CA PRO A 94 -12.46 -24.64 -6.18
C PRO A 94 -13.85 -24.25 -5.68
N ILE A 95 -14.72 -23.66 -6.48
CA ILE A 95 -15.47 -24.30 -7.56
C ILE A 95 -15.92 -23.14 -8.46
N SER A 96 -15.32 -22.96 -9.64
CA SER A 96 -16.05 -22.24 -10.68
C SER A 96 -17.09 -23.23 -11.20
N GLU A 97 -18.27 -23.24 -10.59
CA GLU A 97 -19.45 -23.59 -11.37
C GLU A 97 -19.45 -22.58 -12.51
N THR A 98 -19.20 -23.06 -13.73
CA THR A 98 -19.35 -22.25 -14.94
C THR A 98 -20.78 -21.77 -14.97
N ILE A 99 -21.01 -20.56 -14.47
CA ILE A 99 -22.31 -19.92 -14.57
C ILE A 99 -22.54 -19.70 -16.06
N GLN A 100 -23.63 -20.27 -16.58
CA GLN A 100 -23.98 -20.14 -17.99
C GLN A 100 -24.11 -18.66 -18.35
N SER A 101 -23.43 -18.25 -19.41
CA SER A 101 -23.29 -16.84 -19.78
C SER A 101 -24.63 -16.14 -20.01
N ASP A 102 -25.66 -16.88 -20.42
CA ASP A 102 -27.01 -16.36 -20.64
C ASP A 102 -27.72 -16.00 -19.32
N TYR A 103 -27.45 -16.76 -18.26
CA TYR A 103 -27.99 -16.50 -16.93
C TYR A 103 -27.34 -15.26 -16.29
N LEU A 104 -26.03 -15.07 -16.50
CA LEU A 104 -25.34 -13.85 -16.06
C LEU A 104 -25.87 -12.61 -16.77
N ARG A 105 -26.11 -12.67 -18.08
CA ARG A 105 -26.66 -11.54 -18.85
C ARG A 105 -28.05 -11.14 -18.36
N ARG A 106 -28.89 -12.13 -18.01
CA ARG A 106 -30.22 -11.87 -17.43
C ARG A 106 -30.12 -11.19 -16.07
N ILE A 107 -29.28 -11.70 -15.18
CA ILE A 107 -29.07 -11.11 -13.85
C ILE A 107 -28.55 -9.68 -13.94
N ILE A 108 -27.60 -9.43 -14.85
CA ILE A 108 -27.05 -8.08 -15.05
C ILE A 108 -28.13 -7.12 -15.55
N GLY A 109 -28.98 -7.53 -16.49
CA GLY A 109 -30.10 -6.72 -16.96
C GLY A 109 -31.21 -6.50 -15.92
N GLU A 110 -31.39 -7.43 -14.98
CA GLU A 110 -32.33 -7.27 -13.85
C GLU A 110 -31.78 -6.37 -12.74
N LEU A 111 -30.47 -6.43 -12.47
CA LEU A 111 -29.81 -5.64 -11.41
C LEU A 111 -29.48 -4.21 -11.83
N PHE A 112 -29.22 -4.00 -13.11
CA PHE A 112 -28.94 -2.70 -13.70
C PHE A 112 -29.86 -2.49 -14.91
N PRO A 113 -31.18 -2.34 -14.69
CA PRO A 113 -32.08 -1.92 -15.75
C PRO A 113 -31.62 -0.53 -16.17
N ASP A 114 -31.31 -0.36 -17.46
CA ASP A 114 -30.70 0.83 -18.05
C ASP A 114 -31.13 2.13 -17.35
N GLU A 115 -30.20 2.81 -16.67
CA GLU A 115 -30.33 4.26 -16.51
C GLU A 115 -30.14 4.86 -17.91
N PRO A 116 -31.02 5.78 -18.33
CA PRO A 116 -31.12 6.25 -19.72
C PRO A 116 -29.85 6.93 -20.25
#